data_AF-A0A8I0HQ17-F1
#
_entry.id   AF-A0A8I0HQ17-F1
#
_cell.length_a   1.000
_cell.length_b   1.000
_cell.length_c   1.000
_cell.angle_alpha   90.00
_cell.angle_beta   90.00
_cell.angle_gamma   90.00
#
_symmetry.space_group_name_H-M   'P 1'
#
loop_
_entity.id
_entity.type
_entity.pdbx_description
1 polymer ?
#
loop_
_entity_poly.entity_id
_entity_poly.type
_entity_poly.pdbx_seq_one_letter_code
_entity_poly.pdbx_strand_id
1 'polypeptide(L)'
;MTIHNEKTPVTAPTVNEGTKSIPERSVTTAYLAKHGDNTRHTFGTWSGKSIPQDDHITIIISMEAARTMFADGPQLVALNPECVAAQSAAARKVREEEERRERAELRRRIADRITEEEGFEEHLAHLDAQATVIYDQIDKKVDAVLEEMGKKP
;
A
#
# COMPACT_ATOMS: atom_id res chain seq x y z
N MET A 1 -29.11 37.37 50.20
CA MET A 1 -27.66 37.60 49.97
C MET A 1 -27.03 36.26 49.63
N THR A 2 -26.70 36.09 48.35
CA THR A 2 -26.04 34.94 47.74
C THR A 2 -24.53 35.15 47.77
N ILE A 3 -23.76 34.15 48.20
CA ILE A 3 -22.36 34.00 47.80
C ILE A 3 -22.09 32.51 47.57
N HIS A 4 -21.81 32.18 46.32
CA HIS A 4 -21.34 30.89 45.82
C HIS A 4 -19.94 30.60 46.39
N ASN A 5 -19.70 29.39 46.89
CA ASN A 5 -18.33 28.89 47.07
C ASN A 5 -18.01 27.95 45.91
N GLU A 6 -17.11 28.43 45.06
CA GLU A 6 -16.59 27.78 43.86
C GLU A 6 -15.86 26.48 44.23
N LYS A 7 -16.09 25.44 43.44
CA LYS A 7 -15.30 24.22 43.45
C LYS A 7 -13.89 24.57 42.99
N THR A 8 -12.93 24.54 43.90
CA THR A 8 -11.50 24.51 43.58
C THR A 8 -11.18 23.33 42.66
N PRO A 9 -10.36 23.51 41.61
CA PRO A 9 -9.98 22.42 40.72
C PRO A 9 -9.12 21.40 41.46
N VAL A 10 -9.38 20.12 41.18
CA VAL A 10 -8.60 18.98 41.65
C VAL A 10 -7.16 19.14 41.17
N THR A 11 -6.25 19.28 42.12
CA THR A 11 -4.81 19.29 41.91
C THR A 11 -4.40 18.01 41.18
N ALA A 12 -3.76 18.14 40.02
CA ALA A 12 -3.12 17.04 39.30
C ALA A 12 -2.11 16.31 40.21
N PRO A 13 -1.92 14.99 40.07
CA PRO A 13 -1.05 14.24 40.95
C PRO A 13 0.39 14.75 40.86
N THR A 14 0.97 15.00 42.03
CA THR A 14 2.39 15.30 42.25
C THR A 14 3.24 14.19 41.66
N VAL A 15 3.95 14.50 40.57
CA VAL A 15 4.95 13.62 39.97
C VAL A 15 6.22 13.70 40.81
N ASN A 16 6.44 12.70 41.66
CA ASN A 16 7.75 12.45 42.27
C ASN A 16 8.60 11.58 41.34
N GLU A 17 9.83 12.04 41.15
CA GLU A 17 11.04 11.32 40.72
C GLU A 17 11.02 10.66 39.34
N GLY A 18 11.62 11.37 38.36
CA GLY A 18 12.05 10.78 37.09
C GLY A 18 11.89 11.65 35.85
N THR A 19 11.51 12.92 35.99
CA THR A 19 11.31 13.84 34.86
C THR A 19 12.67 14.25 34.26
N LYS A 20 13.20 13.40 33.37
CA LYS A 20 14.09 13.89 32.31
C LYS A 20 13.32 15.00 31.60
N SER A 21 13.86 16.22 31.61
CA SER A 21 13.28 17.33 30.87
C SER A 21 13.13 16.91 29.42
N ILE A 22 11.88 16.84 28.96
CA ILE A 22 11.59 16.63 27.54
C ILE A 22 12.11 17.89 26.86
N PRO A 23 13.12 17.80 25.96
CA PRO A 23 13.69 18.99 25.34
C PRO A 23 12.60 19.77 24.60
N GLU A 24 12.60 21.10 24.75
CA GLU A 24 11.60 22.07 24.21
C GLU A 24 11.35 21.98 22.69
N ARG A 25 12.04 21.08 21.97
CA ARG A 25 11.92 20.86 20.52
C ARG A 25 11.05 19.67 20.12
N SER A 26 10.50 18.87 21.04
CA SER A 26 9.66 17.71 20.69
C SER A 26 8.18 17.91 20.99
N VAL A 27 7.63 19.11 20.72
CA VAL A 27 6.18 19.30 20.74
C VAL A 27 5.60 18.62 19.51
N THR A 28 5.16 17.37 19.66
CA THR A 28 4.42 16.64 18.61
C THR A 28 3.16 17.44 18.29
N THR A 29 3.15 18.11 17.14
CA THR A 29 2.01 18.91 16.70
C THR A 29 0.98 17.98 16.08
N ALA A 30 -0.20 17.88 16.70
CA ALA A 30 -1.33 17.18 16.12
C ALA A 30 -2.15 18.12 15.23
N TYR A 31 -2.62 17.62 14.10
CA TYR A 31 -3.50 18.34 13.19
C TYR A 31 -4.85 17.64 13.14
N LEU A 32 -5.93 18.42 13.20
CA LEU A 32 -7.27 17.90 12.98
C LEU A 32 -7.52 17.83 11.46
N ALA A 33 -7.71 16.61 10.95
CA ALA A 33 -8.07 16.39 9.56
C ALA A 33 -9.49 16.90 9.28
N LYS A 34 -9.67 17.54 8.14
CA LYS A 34 -10.96 18.04 7.67
C LYS A 34 -11.56 17.03 6.70
N HIS A 35 -12.75 16.55 7.05
CA HIS A 35 -13.46 15.58 6.22
C HIS A 35 -13.76 16.18 4.83
N GLY A 36 -13.44 15.44 3.77
CA GLY A 36 -13.64 15.85 2.38
C GLY A 36 -12.45 16.56 1.71
N ASP A 37 -11.46 17.00 2.46
CA ASP A 37 -10.28 17.70 1.93
C ASP A 37 -9.02 16.80 1.85
N ASN A 38 -9.18 15.50 2.06
CA ASN A 38 -8.09 14.53 1.97
C ASN A 38 -7.88 14.11 0.51
N THR A 39 -6.61 14.05 0.10
CA THR A 39 -6.21 13.47 -1.20
C THR A 39 -5.65 12.07 -1.00
N ARG A 40 -5.22 11.43 -2.09
CA ARG A 40 -4.50 10.14 -2.02
C ARG A 40 -3.21 10.22 -1.19
N HIS A 41 -2.58 11.39 -1.11
CA HIS A 41 -1.23 11.55 -0.54
C HIS A 41 -1.15 12.55 0.60
N THR A 42 -2.20 13.35 0.84
CA THR A 42 -2.20 14.40 1.87
C THR A 42 -3.49 14.42 2.69
N PHE A 43 -3.39 14.87 3.93
CA PHE A 43 -4.55 15.27 4.74
C PHE A 43 -4.78 16.78 4.60
N GLY A 44 -6.01 17.16 4.26
CA GLY A 44 -6.45 18.55 4.40
C GLY A 44 -6.79 18.80 5.86
N THR A 45 -6.27 19.86 6.46
CA THR A 45 -6.48 20.17 7.88
C THR A 45 -7.42 21.36 8.06
N TRP A 46 -8.08 21.45 9.21
CA TRP A 46 -8.90 22.62 9.56
C TRP A 46 -8.12 23.94 9.62
N SER A 47 -6.79 23.88 9.74
CA SER A 47 -5.91 25.05 9.68
C SER A 47 -5.65 25.55 8.25
N GLY A 48 -6.17 24.86 7.22
CA GLY A 48 -5.86 25.13 5.81
C GLY A 48 -4.52 24.57 5.34
N LYS A 49 -3.72 23.97 6.23
CA LYS A 49 -2.49 23.26 5.86
C LYS A 49 -2.81 21.91 5.25
N SER A 50 -2.03 21.53 4.24
CA SER A 50 -1.98 20.18 3.68
C SER A 50 -0.77 19.46 4.24
N ILE A 51 -0.96 18.29 4.85
CA ILE A 51 0.14 17.49 5.45
C ILE A 51 0.31 16.16 4.71
N PRO A 52 1.54 15.69 4.43
CA PRO A 52 1.77 14.39 3.81
C PRO A 52 1.28 13.25 4.70
N GLN A 53 0.53 12.30 4.15
CA GLN A 53 0.06 11.14 4.91
C GLN A 53 1.20 10.19 5.29
N ASP A 54 2.27 10.15 4.50
CA ASP A 54 3.41 9.26 4.75
C ASP A 54 4.25 9.68 5.98
N ASP A 55 4.27 10.99 6.28
CA ASP A 55 5.04 11.57 7.39
C ASP A 55 4.25 11.65 8.70
N HIS A 56 2.95 11.34 8.67
CA HIS A 56 2.04 11.54 9.80
C HIS A 56 1.26 10.27 10.13
N ILE A 57 0.95 10.09 11.41
CA ILE A 57 0.07 9.01 11.86
C ILE A 57 -1.32 9.56 12.15
N THR A 58 -2.35 8.80 11.80
CA THR A 58 -3.73 9.15 12.15
C THR A 58 -4.04 8.58 13.51
N ILE A 59 -4.29 9.41 14.52
CA ILE A 59 -4.73 8.95 15.85
C ILE A 59 -6.25 9.11 15.98
N ILE A 60 -6.88 8.14 16.65
CA ILE A 60 -8.30 8.24 17.02
C ILE A 60 -8.37 8.90 18.39
N ILE A 61 -9.09 10.01 18.49
CA ILE A 61 -9.38 10.71 19.74
C ILE A 61 -10.86 10.58 20.10
N SER A 62 -11.19 10.69 21.39
CA SER A 62 -12.59 10.71 21.82
C SER A 62 -13.28 11.96 21.29
N MET A 63 -14.58 11.85 21.00
CA MET A 63 -15.37 12.98 20.51
C MET A 63 -15.49 14.10 21.56
N GLU A 64 -15.41 13.76 22.85
CA GLU A 64 -15.33 14.73 23.94
C GLU A 64 -14.03 15.57 23.85
N ALA A 65 -12.88 14.92 23.72
CA ALA A 65 -11.61 15.61 23.56
C ALA A 65 -11.59 16.50 22.31
N ALA A 66 -12.16 16.02 21.20
CA ALA A 66 -12.29 16.80 19.97
C ALA A 66 -13.17 18.05 20.15
N ARG A 67 -14.26 17.97 20.91
CA ARG A 67 -15.13 19.11 21.22
C ARG A 67 -14.41 20.14 22.09
N THR A 68 -13.66 19.69 23.10
CA THR A 68 -12.86 20.57 23.96
C THR A 68 -11.80 21.31 23.17
N MET A 69 -11.06 20.62 22.29
CA MET A 69 -10.09 21.24 21.38
C MET A 69 -10.73 22.26 20.43
N PHE A 70 -11.96 22.02 20.00
CA PHE A 70 -12.69 22.94 19.13
C PHE A 70 -13.14 24.21 19.88
N ALA A 71 -13.65 24.06 21.10
CA ALA A 71 -14.20 25.16 21.89
C ALA A 71 -13.11 26.09 22.46
N ASP A 72 -12.02 25.50 22.96
CA ASP A 72 -11.00 26.22 23.73
C ASP A 72 -9.77 26.60 22.88
N GLY A 73 -9.73 26.20 21.62
CA GLY A 73 -8.63 26.46 20.70
C GLY A 73 -7.44 25.48 20.85
N PRO A 74 -6.23 25.84 20.38
CA PRO A 74 -5.08 24.96 20.44
C PRO A 74 -4.74 24.54 21.88
N GLN A 75 -4.77 23.23 22.14
CA GLN A 75 -4.47 22.66 23.45
C GLN A 75 -3.23 21.77 23.40
N LEU A 76 -2.50 21.74 24.51
CA LEU A 76 -1.43 20.78 24.72
C LEU A 76 -2.05 19.45 25.15
N VAL A 77 -1.86 18.41 24.34
CA VAL A 77 -2.31 17.06 24.65
C VAL A 77 -1.14 16.11 24.88
N ALA A 78 -1.25 15.32 25.94
CA ALA A 78 -0.32 14.25 26.22
C ALA A 78 -0.79 12.98 25.48
N LEU A 79 0.02 12.51 24.55
CA LEU A 79 -0.16 11.20 23.92
C LEU A 79 0.68 10.18 24.68
N ASN A 80 0.12 8.99 24.93
CA ASN A 80 0.92 7.88 25.44
C ASN A 80 1.88 7.41 24.33
N PRO A 81 3.21 7.52 24.50
CA PRO A 81 4.17 7.15 23.48
C PRO A 81 4.12 5.66 23.11
N GLU A 82 3.70 4.79 24.02
CA GLU A 82 3.54 3.35 23.75
C GLU A 82 2.41 3.09 22.76
N CYS A 83 1.30 3.81 22.88
CA CYS A 83 0.18 3.69 21.95
C CYS A 83 0.57 4.17 20.55
N VAL A 84 1.29 5.29 20.47
CA VAL A 84 1.84 5.85 19.22
C VAL A 84 2.80 4.86 18.56
N ALA A 85 3.72 4.28 19.34
CA ALA A 85 4.67 3.28 18.85
C ALA A 85 3.98 2.00 18.37
N ALA A 86 2.99 1.49 19.12
CA ALA A 86 2.22 0.30 18.77
C ALA A 86 1.44 0.50 17.45
N GLN A 87 0.78 1.66 17.30
CA GLN A 87 0.07 1.99 16.08
C GLN A 87 1.04 2.13 14.89
N SER A 88 2.17 2.79 15.09
CA SER A 88 3.20 2.95 14.05
C SER A 88 3.81 1.61 13.62
N ALA A 89 3.95 0.67 14.55
CA ALA A 89 4.39 -0.70 14.26
C ALA A 89 3.32 -1.48 13.48
N ALA A 90 2.04 -1.36 13.87
CA ALA A 90 0.94 -1.99 13.16
C ALA A 90 0.81 -1.45 11.71
N ALA A 91 0.87 -0.14 11.52
CA ALA A 91 0.82 0.49 10.21
C ALA A 91 2.01 0.09 9.31
N ARG A 92 3.20 -0.13 9.88
CA ARG A 92 4.35 -0.67 9.14
C ARG A 92 4.12 -2.12 8.70
N LYS A 93 3.62 -2.97 9.60
CA LYS A 93 3.32 -4.38 9.26
C LYS A 93 2.29 -4.50 8.13
N VAL A 94 1.25 -3.67 8.12
CA VAL A 94 0.26 -3.66 7.04
C VAL A 94 0.90 -3.30 5.70
N ARG A 95 1.72 -2.23 5.67
CA ARG A 95 2.45 -1.82 4.44
C ARG A 95 3.40 -2.90 3.95
N GLU A 96 4.18 -3.51 4.85
CA GLU A 96 5.08 -4.61 4.49
C GLU A 96 4.32 -5.83 3.95
N GLU A 97 3.14 -6.13 4.49
CA GLU A 97 2.30 -7.23 4.02
C GLU A 97 1.68 -6.93 2.64
N GLU A 98 1.22 -5.70 2.40
CA GLU A 98 0.74 -5.23 1.10
C GLU A 98 1.85 -5.29 0.05
N GLU A 99 3.04 -4.73 0.33
CA GLU A 99 4.19 -4.83 -0.57
C GLU A 99 4.58 -6.28 -0.87
N ARG A 100 4.50 -7.17 0.13
CA ARG A 100 4.77 -8.59 -0.05
C ARG A 100 3.74 -9.25 -0.96
N ARG A 101 2.45 -8.89 -0.81
CA ARG A 101 1.37 -9.39 -1.69
C ARG A 101 1.55 -8.90 -3.12
N GLU A 102 1.85 -7.62 -3.32
CA GLU A 102 2.12 -7.06 -4.64
C GLU A 102 3.32 -7.74 -5.32
N ARG A 103 4.41 -7.96 -4.59
CA ARG A 103 5.57 -8.71 -5.11
C ARG A 103 5.22 -10.15 -5.46
N ALA A 104 4.38 -10.82 -4.66
CA ALA A 104 3.93 -12.17 -4.94
C ALA A 104 3.05 -12.23 -6.19
N GLU A 105 2.12 -11.28 -6.35
CA GLU A 105 1.28 -11.17 -7.55
C GLU A 105 2.09 -10.86 -8.82
N LEU A 106 3.08 -9.97 -8.72
CA LEU A 106 3.97 -9.67 -9.83
C LEU A 106 4.76 -10.92 -10.25
N ARG A 107 5.32 -11.66 -9.29
CA ARG A 107 6.02 -12.93 -9.57
C ARG A 107 5.10 -13.94 -10.23
N ARG A 108 3.85 -14.05 -9.79
CA ARG A 108 2.87 -14.94 -10.40
C ARG A 108 2.59 -14.56 -11.85
N ARG A 109 2.34 -13.28 -12.15
CA ARG A 109 2.12 -12.81 -13.53
C ARG A 109 3.30 -13.10 -14.45
N ILE A 110 4.53 -12.97 -13.93
CA ILE A 110 5.73 -13.29 -14.71
C ILE A 110 5.81 -14.79 -14.99
N ALA A 111 5.55 -15.64 -13.99
CA ALA A 111 5.54 -17.08 -14.15
C ALA A 111 4.48 -17.54 -15.16
N ASP A 112 3.26 -17.01 -15.07
CA ASP A 112 2.17 -17.33 -16.00
C ASP A 112 2.56 -16.99 -17.44
N ARG A 113 3.21 -15.83 -17.67
CA ARG A 113 3.69 -15.44 -19.01
C ARG A 113 4.79 -16.36 -19.55
N ILE A 114 5.71 -16.80 -18.69
CA ILE A 114 6.77 -17.74 -19.10
C ILE A 114 6.15 -19.08 -19.53
N THR A 115 5.18 -19.60 -18.77
CA THR A 115 4.50 -20.85 -19.13
C THR A 115 3.69 -20.72 -20.43
N GLU A 116 3.07 -19.56 -20.68
CA GLU A 116 2.43 -19.30 -21.98
C GLU A 116 3.46 -19.31 -23.13
N GLU A 117 4.61 -18.64 -22.96
CA GLU A 117 5.70 -18.62 -23.95
C GLU A 117 6.25 -20.02 -24.23
N GLU A 118 6.46 -20.85 -23.21
CA GLU A 118 6.88 -22.26 -23.36
C GLU A 118 5.84 -23.08 -24.14
N GLY A 119 4.55 -22.89 -23.89
CA GLY A 119 3.47 -23.54 -24.65
C GLY A 119 3.41 -23.10 -26.11
N PHE A 120 3.82 -21.86 -26.42
CA PHE A 120 3.97 -21.39 -27.80
C PHE A 120 5.13 -22.07 -28.53
N GLU A 121 6.26 -22.33 -27.86
CA GLU A 121 7.39 -23.04 -28.46
C GLU A 121 7.03 -24.48 -28.82
N GLU A 122 6.30 -25.19 -27.95
CA GLU A 122 5.81 -26.54 -28.25
C GLU A 122 4.86 -26.55 -29.46
N HIS A 123 4.00 -25.55 -29.57
CA HIS A 123 3.09 -25.42 -30.71
C HIS A 123 3.84 -25.16 -32.03
N LEU A 124 4.88 -24.32 -32.00
CA LEU A 124 5.74 -24.07 -33.16
C LEU A 124 6.49 -25.34 -33.60
N ALA A 125 7.05 -26.09 -32.64
CA ALA A 125 7.74 -27.35 -32.95
C ALA A 125 6.79 -28.39 -33.58
N HIS A 126 5.55 -28.46 -33.12
CA HIS A 126 4.54 -29.32 -33.73
C HIS A 126 4.20 -28.90 -35.17
N LEU A 127 4.04 -27.59 -35.42
CA LEU A 127 3.79 -27.07 -36.77
C LEU A 127 4.95 -27.35 -37.73
N ASP A 128 6.19 -27.22 -37.26
CA ASP A 128 7.38 -27.51 -38.06
C ASP A 128 7.48 -29.00 -38.43
N ALA A 129 7.17 -29.89 -37.48
CA ALA A 129 7.08 -31.33 -37.74
C ALA A 129 5.99 -31.65 -38.79
N GLN A 130 4.83 -30.99 -38.71
CA GLN A 130 3.78 -31.14 -39.73
C GLN A 130 4.21 -30.63 -41.10
N ALA A 131 4.88 -29.49 -41.16
CA ALA A 131 5.38 -28.93 -42.41
C ALA A 131 6.38 -29.88 -43.09
N THR A 132 7.29 -30.48 -42.30
CA THR A 132 8.26 -31.47 -42.78
C THR A 132 7.56 -32.66 -43.46
N VAL A 133 6.51 -33.20 -42.83
CA VAL A 133 5.73 -34.31 -43.41
C VAL A 133 5.05 -33.90 -44.73
N ILE A 134 4.54 -32.67 -44.81
CA ILE A 134 3.91 -32.16 -46.03
C ILE A 134 4.93 -32.04 -47.16
N TYR A 135 6.11 -31.49 -46.88
CA TYR A 135 7.18 -31.37 -47.88
C TYR A 135 7.64 -32.74 -48.38
N ASP A 136 7.85 -33.72 -47.50
CA ASP A 136 8.18 -35.10 -47.88
C ASP A 136 7.11 -35.73 -48.80
N GLN A 137 5.83 -35.43 -48.56
CA GLN A 137 4.74 -35.91 -49.41
C GLN A 137 4.71 -35.23 -50.78
N ILE A 138 5.04 -33.94 -50.84
CA ILE A 138 5.15 -33.18 -52.08
C ILE A 138 6.30 -33.74 -52.90
N ASP A 139 7.48 -33.91 -52.31
CA ASP A 139 8.66 -34.43 -53.00
C ASP A 139 8.40 -35.81 -53.60
N LYS A 140 7.80 -36.72 -52.82
CA LYS A 140 7.39 -38.05 -53.33
C LYS A 140 6.43 -37.98 -54.51
N LYS A 141 5.49 -37.02 -54.50
CA LYS A 141 4.55 -36.83 -55.62
C LYS A 141 5.24 -36.22 -56.84
N VAL A 142 6.16 -35.28 -56.64
CA VAL A 142 6.95 -34.69 -57.71
C VAL A 142 7.81 -35.74 -58.39
N ASP A 143 8.51 -36.58 -57.61
CA ASP A 143 9.32 -37.68 -58.13
C ASP A 143 8.47 -38.68 -58.92
N ALA A 144 7.30 -39.07 -58.40
CA ALA A 144 6.38 -39.96 -59.11
C ALA A 144 5.92 -39.37 -60.46
N VAL A 145 5.59 -38.08 -60.50
CA VAL A 145 5.20 -37.39 -61.74
C VAL A 145 6.38 -37.29 -62.72
N LEU A 146 7.59 -37.01 -62.25
CA LEU A 146 8.79 -36.97 -63.08
C LEU A 146 9.11 -38.35 -63.69
N GLU A 147 8.96 -39.43 -62.93
CA GLU A 147 9.12 -40.79 -63.43
C GLU A 147 8.06 -41.17 -64.48
N GLU A 148 6.81 -40.76 -64.29
CA GLU A 148 5.74 -40.96 -65.28
C GLU A 148 5.99 -40.18 -66.58
N MET A 149 6.47 -38.94 -66.47
CA MET A 149 6.81 -38.13 -67.65
C MET A 149 8.05 -38.66 -68.39
N GLY A 150 9.03 -39.23 -67.70
CA GLY A 150 10.22 -39.85 -68.30
C GLY A 150 9.95 -41.20 -69.00
N LYS A 151 8.80 -41.83 -68.76
CA LYS A 151 8.38 -43.10 -69.37
C LYS A 151 7.52 -42.94 -70.63
N LYS A 152 7.26 -41.70 -71.10
CA LYS A 152 6.49 -41.45 -72.31
C LYS A 152 7.40 -41.57 -73.55
N PRO A 153 7.18 -42.55 -74.46
CA PRO A 153 7.92 -42.69 -75.71
C PRO A 153 7.60 -41.57 -76.72
#